data_AF-A0A3M2B8G4-F1
#
_entry.id   AF-A0A3M2B8G4-F1
#
_cell.length_a   1.000
_cell.length_b   1.000
_cell.length_c   1.000
_cell.angle_alpha   90.00
_cell.angle_beta   90.00
_cell.angle_gamma   90.00
#
_symmetry.space_group_name_H-M   'P 1'
#
loop_
_entity.id
_entity.type
_entity.pdbx_description
1 polymer ?
#
loop_
_entity_poly.entity_id
_entity_poly.type
_entity_poly.pdbx_seq_one_letter_code
_entity_poly.pdbx_strand_id
1 'polypeptide(L)' 'PSPFYYFDEVDAHLDEENARRVGELIKERSKKAQFIVVTLREVLASFADRLIGVSSRGGVSKVFTLENPSEVFIG' A
#
# COMPACT_ATOMS: atom_id res chain seq x y z
N PRO A 1 -17.81 -12.12 -3.57
CA PRO A 1 -16.56 -11.36 -3.28
C PRO A 1 -15.45 -11.78 -4.25
N SER A 2 -14.64 -10.84 -4.73
CA SER A 2 -13.48 -11.15 -5.58
C SER A 2 -12.35 -11.74 -4.73
N PRO A 3 -11.54 -12.69 -5.24
CA PRO A 3 -10.36 -13.16 -4.53
C PRO A 3 -9.31 -12.06 -4.29
N PHE A 4 -9.24 -11.06 -5.17
CA PHE A 4 -8.34 -9.92 -5.02
C PHE A 4 -8.89 -8.62 -5.60
N TYR A 5 -8.29 -7.50 -5.20
CA TYR A 5 -8.55 -6.15 -5.68
C TYR A 5 -7.23 -5.45 -6.02
N TYR A 6 -7.24 -4.68 -7.11
CA TYR A 6 -6.12 -3.84 -7.56
C TYR A 6 -6.56 -2.38 -7.58
N PHE A 7 -5.83 -1.53 -6.88
CA PHE A 7 -6.08 -0.09 -6.77
C PHE A 7 -4.84 0.69 -7.19
N ASP A 8 -5.03 1.68 -8.05
CA ASP A 8 -3.96 2.53 -8.57
C ASP A 8 -4.27 3.99 -8.22
N GLU A 9 -3.41 4.61 -7.41
CA GLU A 9 -3.47 6.01 -6.97
C GLU A 9 -4.85 6.47 -6.44
N VAL A 10 -5.58 5.56 -5.78
CA VAL A 10 -6.94 5.81 -5.28
C VAL A 10 -7.03 6.91 -4.23
N ASP A 11 -5.90 7.32 -3.65
CA ASP A 11 -5.76 8.33 -2.62
C ASP A 11 -5.14 9.64 -3.12
N ALA A 12 -4.90 9.80 -4.43
CA ALA A 12 -4.24 10.97 -5.00
C ALA A 12 -4.99 12.30 -4.76
N HIS A 13 -6.32 12.25 -4.60
CA HIS A 13 -7.17 13.43 -4.42
C HIS A 13 -7.80 13.53 -3.03
N LEU A 14 -7.32 12.73 -2.07
CA LEU A 14 -7.82 12.73 -0.70
C LEU A 14 -6.96 13.63 0.19
N ASP A 15 -7.55 14.24 1.21
CA ASP A 15 -6.78 14.78 2.33
C ASP A 15 -6.15 13.63 3.17
N GLU A 16 -5.38 13.98 4.19
CA GLU A 16 -4.70 13.01 5.05
C GLU A 16 -5.66 12.11 5.82
N GLU A 17 -6.73 12.70 6.36
CA GLU A 17 -7.70 11.97 7.17
C GLU A 17 -8.47 10.94 6.34
N ASN A 18 -8.91 11.33 5.14
CA ASN A 18 -9.64 10.46 4.24
C ASN A 18 -8.75 9.35 3.67
N ALA A 19 -7.48 9.62 3.38
CA ALA A 19 -6.53 8.58 2.99
C ALA A 19 -6.31 7.55 4.11
N ARG A 20 -6.20 8.00 5.37
CA ARG A 20 -6.13 7.11 6.53
C ARG A 20 -7.36 6.21 6.63
N ARG A 21 -8.58 6.78 6.48
CA ARG A 21 -9.83 6.00 6.50
C ARG A 21 -9.88 4.95 5.39
N VAL A 22 -9.39 5.28 4.19
CA VAL A 22 -9.25 4.31 3.09
C VAL A 22 -8.27 3.19 3.46
N GLY A 23 -7.13 3.53 4.05
CA GLY A 23 -6.15 2.54 4.52
C GLY A 23 -6.71 1.59 5.58
N GLU A 24 -7.45 2.11 6.56
CA GLU A 24 -8.12 1.30 7.58
C GLU A 24 -9.14 0.34 6.96
N LEU A 25 -9.95 0.81 6.02
CA LEU A 25 -10.92 -0.01 5.30
C LEU A 25 -10.23 -1.12 4.50
N ILE A 26 -9.17 -0.79 3.76
CA ILE A 26 -8.39 -1.78 3.00
C ILE A 26 -7.80 -2.83 3.95
N LYS A 27 -7.23 -2.42 5.09
CA LYS A 27 -6.66 -3.33 6.09
C LYS A 27 -7.70 -4.24 6.72
N GLU A 28 -8.90 -3.74 6.98
CA GLU A 28 -9.99 -4.56 7.50
C GLU A 28 -10.44 -5.60 6.47
N ARG A 29 -10.61 -5.18 5.21
CA ARG A 29 -11.05 -6.03 4.11
C ARG A 29 -9.98 -7.03 3.66
N SER A 30 -8.69 -6.72 3.86
CA SER A 30 -7.58 -7.60 3.48
C SER A 30 -7.60 -8.94 4.22
N LYS A 31 -8.28 -9.00 5.37
CA LYS A 31 -8.54 -10.24 6.12
C LYS A 31 -9.37 -11.28 5.35
N LYS A 32 -10.08 -10.86 4.29
CA LYS A 32 -11.01 -11.71 3.51
C LYS A 32 -10.69 -11.76 2.01
N ALA A 33 -9.83 -10.88 1.50
CA ALA A 33 -9.43 -10.83 0.09
C ALA A 33 -8.04 -10.19 -0.03
N GLN A 34 -7.31 -10.47 -1.11
CA GLN A 34 -6.00 -9.85 -1.33
C GLN A 34 -6.17 -8.43 -1.88
N PHE A 35 -5.36 -7.48 -1.39
CA PHE A 35 -5.32 -6.12 -1.92
C PHE A 35 -3.92 -5.81 -2.42
N ILE A 36 -3.84 -5.30 -3.66
CA ILE A 36 -2.63 -4.76 -4.27
C ILE A 36 -2.91 -3.28 -4.52
N VAL A 37 -2.14 -2.40 -3.89
CA VAL A 37 -2.37 -0.95 -3.92
C VAL A 37 -1.10 -0.28 -4.40
N VAL A 38 -1.22 0.55 -5.43
CA VAL A 38 -0.18 1.46 -5.90
C VAL A 38 -0.49 2.84 -5.36
N THR A 39 0.43 3.42 -4.60
CA THR A 39 0.30 4.75 -4.00
C THR A 39 1.67 5.38 -3.79
N LEU A 40 1.72 6.70 -3.85
CA LEU A 40 2.88 7.51 -3.48
C LEU A 40 2.76 8.09 -2.06
N ARG A 41 1.65 7.85 -1.35
CA ARG A 41 1.39 8.42 -0.03
C ARG A 41 1.81 7.45 1.08
N GLU A 42 2.68 7.93 1.95
CA GLU A 42 3.19 7.18 3.11
C GLU A 42 2.05 6.72 4.04
N VAL A 43 1.03 7.55 4.23
CA VAL A 43 -0.13 7.23 5.08
C VAL A 43 -0.80 5.94 4.62
N LEU A 44 -1.13 5.81 3.34
CA LEU A 44 -1.79 4.61 2.83
C LEU A 44 -0.83 3.41 2.80
N ALA A 45 0.43 3.64 2.43
CA ALA A 45 1.47 2.61 2.42
C ALA A 45 1.72 1.99 3.81
N SER A 46 1.61 2.77 4.89
CA SER A 46 1.84 2.30 6.27
C SER A 46 0.91 1.15 6.70
N PHE A 47 -0.27 1.02 6.09
CA PHE A 47 -1.23 -0.05 6.39
C PHE A 47 -0.88 -1.40 5.72
N ALA A 48 0.04 -1.41 4.76
CA ALA A 48 0.35 -2.60 3.97
C ALA A 48 1.07 -3.68 4.79
N ASP A 49 0.72 -4.95 4.58
CA ASP A 49 1.47 -6.06 5.20
C ASP A 49 2.87 -6.22 4.59
N ARG A 50 3.05 -5.81 3.34
CA ARG A 50 4.31 -5.87 2.59
C ARG A 50 4.43 -4.64 1.71
N LEU A 51 5.61 -4.05 1.67
CA LEU A 51 5.93 -2.95 0.76
C LEU A 51 6.79 -3.48 -0.40
N ILE A 52 6.39 -3.14 -1.62
CA ILE A 52 7.11 -3.48 -2.85
C ILE A 52 7.54 -2.17 -3.50
N GLY A 53 8.85 -1.94 -3.53
CA GLY A 53 9.45 -0.80 -4.21
C GLY A 53 9.76 -1.12 -5.66
N VAL A 54 9.52 -0.14 -6.53
CA VAL A 54 9.91 -0.20 -7.95
C VAL A 54 10.79 1.01 -8.24
N SER A 55 11.97 0.77 -8.81
CA SER A 55 12.88 1.84 -9.29
C SER A 55 13.22 1.62 -10.75
N SER A 56 13.39 2.70 -11.52
CA SER A 56 13.85 2.64 -12.90
C SER A 56 15.30 3.09 -12.99
N ARG A 57 16.17 2.26 -13.55
CA ARG A 57 17.58 2.62 -13.81
C ARG A 57 17.96 2.19 -15.21
N GLY A 58 18.29 3.16 -16.06
CA GLY A 58 18.64 2.91 -17.47
C GLY A 58 17.48 2.38 -18.30
N GLY A 59 16.25 2.82 -18.02
CA GLY A 59 15.04 2.36 -18.72
C GLY A 59 14.56 0.96 -18.33
N VAL A 60 15.19 0.33 -17.33
CA VAL A 60 14.82 -0.99 -16.81
C VAL A 60 14.27 -0.85 -15.40
N SER A 61 13.08 -1.39 -15.17
CA SER A 61 12.44 -1.47 -13.86
C SER A 61 13.09 -2.56 -13.00
N LYS A 62 13.41 -2.21 -11.76
CA LYS A 62 13.89 -3.11 -10.72
C LYS A 62 12.89 -3.13 -9.57
N VAL A 63 12.48 -4.32 -9.17
CA VAL A 63 11.54 -4.56 -8.07
C VAL A 63 12.30 -5.07 -6.87
N PHE A 64 11.99 -4.54 -5.69
CA PHE A 64 12.60 -4.93 -4.42
C PHE A 64 11.57 -4.88 -3.29
N THR A 65 11.76 -5.70 -2.27
CA THR A 65 10.92 -5.67 -1.06
C THR A 65 11.50 -4.67 -0.07
N LEU A 66 10.63 -3.90 0.56
CA LEU A 66 10.96 -2.99 1.64
C LEU A 66 10.43 -3.54 2.96
N GLU A 67 11.14 -3.28 4.05
CA GLU A 67 10.60 -3.49 5.39
C GLU A 67 9.50 -2.45 5.62
N ASN A 68 8.35 -2.89 6.16
CA ASN A 68 7.33 -1.93 6.56
C ASN A 68 7.81 -1.25 7.85
N PRO A 69 8.04 0.08 7.85
CA PRO A 69 8.47 0.79 9.06
C PRO A 69 7.49 0.61 10.23
N SER A 70 6.21 0.34 9.98
CA SER A 70 5.22 0.06 11.03
C SER A 70 5.43 -1.27 11.76
N GLU A 71 6.15 -2.23 11.18
CA GLU A 71 6.52 -3.49 11.86
C GLU A 71 7.77 -3.32 12.75
N VAL A 72 8.60 -2.30 12.53
CA VAL A 72 9.86 -2.08 13.26
C VAL A 72 9.64 -1.51 14.67
N PHE A 73 8.51 -0.85 14.93
CA PHE A 73 8.19 -0.23 16.22
C PHE A 73 7.39 -1.13 17.17
N ILE A 74 7.13 -2.39 16.81
CA ILE A 74 6.37 -3.37 17.62
C ILE A 74 7.26 -4.55 18.07
N GLY A 75 8.58 -4.39 17.99
CA GLY A 75 9.58 -5.36 18.48
C GLY A 75 10.06 -5.05 19.89
#